data_AF-M2RAM3-F1
#
_entry.id   AF-M2RAM3-F1
#
_cell.length_a   1.000
_cell.length_b   1.000
_cell.length_c   1.000
_cell.angle_alpha   90.00
_cell.angle_beta   90.00
_cell.angle_gamma   90.00
#
_symmetry.space_group_name_H-M   'P 1'
#
loop_
_entity.id
_entity.type
_entity.pdbx_description
1 polymer ?
#
loop_
_entity_poly.entity_id
_entity_poly.type
_entity_poly.pdbx_seq_one_letter_code
_entity_poly.pdbx_strand_id
1 'polypeptide(L)'
;MPPASSSFTPLNVSDDIVPEWLGSFTLAAPPNTDLWRKPPSGDVSTAPILYTALRNPFIAAEVTVSADWELEWDQGGLVIFAGTPPGQMAARQAQQAAAAATAMAATTTSPRPPTTTTTSTTTIEPPASKWVKVGLEFCNNACHATSVVANSDGADWSLSALPAHQQRRYDLRVKIERIGYALWVWYEDDLVGWKKLREVTWFFWGVEDKAVRVGVYASRPANFGLSMFDARRAANGEAGDDRRFQARNLCVDFEGLEIF
;
A
#
# COMPACT_ATOMS: atom_id res chain seq x y z
N MET A 1 10.17 -9.81 -18.27
CA MET A 1 10.06 -8.49 -18.97
C MET A 1 9.21 -7.60 -18.09
N PRO A 2 9.63 -6.35 -17.82
CA PRO A 2 8.87 -5.45 -16.95
C PRO A 2 7.48 -5.18 -17.52
N PRO A 3 6.46 -5.01 -16.68
CA PRO A 3 5.11 -4.73 -17.15
C PRO A 3 5.05 -3.35 -17.81
N ALA A 4 4.10 -3.17 -18.74
CA ALA A 4 3.92 -1.88 -19.41
C ALA A 4 3.39 -0.83 -18.43
N SER A 5 4.02 0.34 -18.38
CA SER A 5 3.63 1.48 -17.54
C SER A 5 2.18 1.91 -17.75
N SER A 6 1.68 1.83 -18.98
CA SER A 6 0.28 2.13 -19.33
C SER A 6 -0.77 1.22 -18.68
N SER A 7 -0.35 0.11 -18.07
CA SER A 7 -1.25 -0.78 -17.32
C SER A 7 -1.34 -0.44 -15.83
N PHE A 8 -0.49 0.45 -15.33
CA PHE A 8 -0.45 0.82 -13.92
C PHE A 8 -1.39 1.97 -13.60
N THR A 9 -1.98 1.88 -12.42
CA THR A 9 -2.85 2.88 -11.81
C THR A 9 -2.19 3.35 -10.52
N PRO A 10 -1.98 4.66 -10.35
CA PRO A 10 -1.49 5.22 -9.10
C PRO A 10 -2.60 5.27 -8.05
N LEU A 11 -2.19 5.18 -6.79
CA LEU A 11 -3.03 5.42 -5.62
C LEU A 11 -2.22 6.21 -4.59
N ASN A 12 -2.81 7.29 -4.09
CA ASN A 12 -2.18 8.26 -3.17
C ASN A 12 -0.92 8.94 -3.73
N VAL A 13 -0.77 9.00 -5.05
CA VAL A 13 0.27 9.77 -5.76
C VAL A 13 -0.32 10.47 -6.98
N SER A 14 0.37 11.50 -7.49
CA SER A 14 0.00 12.15 -8.75
C SER A 14 0.18 11.18 -9.93
N ASP A 15 -0.66 11.32 -10.96
CA ASP A 15 -0.59 10.49 -12.17
C ASP A 15 0.76 10.65 -12.90
N ASP A 16 1.38 11.82 -12.78
CA ASP A 16 2.68 12.13 -13.41
C ASP A 16 3.85 11.33 -12.84
N ILE A 17 3.64 10.58 -11.75
CA ILE A 17 4.68 9.77 -11.08
C ILE A 17 4.79 8.36 -11.67
N VAL A 18 3.84 7.92 -12.51
CA VAL A 18 3.94 6.60 -13.16
C VAL A 18 5.18 6.58 -14.08
N PRO A 19 6.21 5.77 -13.78
CA PRO A 19 7.44 5.75 -14.56
C PRO A 19 7.19 5.25 -15.97
N GLU A 20 7.86 5.84 -16.97
CA GLU A 20 7.78 5.38 -18.36
C GLU A 20 8.22 3.92 -18.49
N TRP A 21 9.24 3.53 -17.71
CA TRP A 21 9.80 2.18 -17.66
C TRP A 21 9.75 1.62 -16.23
N LEU A 22 9.18 0.42 -16.07
CA LEU A 22 9.02 -0.25 -14.77
C LEU A 22 10.12 -1.28 -14.46
N GLY A 23 11.25 -1.25 -15.17
CA GLY A 23 12.38 -2.12 -14.84
C GLY A 23 13.28 -1.57 -13.73
N SER A 24 13.35 -0.26 -13.57
CA SER A 24 13.93 0.45 -12.42
C SER A 24 13.24 1.81 -12.27
N PHE A 25 12.74 2.12 -11.08
CA PHE A 25 12.05 3.38 -10.78
C PHE A 25 11.98 3.66 -9.27
N THR A 26 11.67 4.91 -8.91
CA THR A 26 11.57 5.35 -7.52
C THR A 26 10.15 5.78 -7.16
N LEU A 27 9.66 5.38 -5.97
CA LEU A 27 8.42 5.88 -5.38
C LEU A 27 8.74 6.65 -4.09
N ALA A 28 8.26 7.89 -4.01
CA ALA A 28 8.44 8.73 -2.83
C ALA A 28 7.25 8.59 -1.87
N ALA A 29 7.52 8.27 -0.60
CA ALA A 29 6.56 8.22 0.48
C ALA A 29 6.73 9.40 1.45
N PRO A 30 5.78 10.35 1.47
CA PRO A 30 5.74 11.42 2.46
C PRO A 30 5.60 10.89 3.90
N PRO A 31 5.95 11.68 4.93
CA PRO A 31 5.65 11.35 6.32
C PRO A 31 4.15 11.15 6.58
N ASN A 32 3.81 10.31 7.57
CA ASN A 32 2.44 9.89 7.92
C ASN A 32 1.71 9.09 6.82
N THR A 33 2.46 8.35 6.00
CA THR A 33 1.88 7.44 5.01
C THR A 33 1.89 6.01 5.54
N ASP A 34 0.78 5.29 5.37
CA ASP A 34 0.67 3.88 5.78
C ASP A 34 -0.46 3.16 5.02
N LEU A 35 -0.37 1.83 5.00
CA LEU A 35 -1.43 0.92 4.59
C LEU A 35 -1.69 -0.07 5.74
N TRP A 36 -2.80 0.12 6.46
CA TRP A 36 -3.15 -0.67 7.64
C TRP A 36 -4.66 -0.77 7.84
N ARG A 37 -5.15 -1.91 8.37
CA ARG A 37 -6.56 -2.10 8.74
C ARG A 37 -6.72 -2.26 10.24
N LYS A 38 -7.49 -1.36 10.86
CA LYS A 38 -7.85 -1.37 12.29
C LYS A 38 -9.23 -2.03 12.48
N PRO A 39 -9.38 -3.01 13.39
CA PRO A 39 -10.69 -3.50 13.79
C PRO A 39 -11.55 -2.37 14.42
N PRO A 40 -12.87 -2.33 14.24
CA PRO A 40 -13.70 -3.29 13.49
C PRO A 40 -13.86 -2.99 11.98
N SER A 41 -13.48 -1.81 11.46
CA SER A 41 -13.58 -1.51 10.01
C SER A 41 -12.90 -0.20 9.56
N GLY A 42 -11.73 0.14 10.11
CA GLY A 42 -10.99 1.36 9.74
C GLY A 42 -9.76 1.08 8.87
N ASP A 43 -9.79 1.45 7.59
CA ASP A 43 -8.60 1.42 6.73
C ASP A 43 -7.83 2.75 6.81
N VAL A 44 -6.54 2.67 7.14
CA VAL A 44 -5.55 3.69 6.82
C VAL A 44 -4.97 3.31 5.47
N SER A 45 -5.22 4.12 4.44
CA SER A 45 -4.73 3.90 3.08
C SER A 45 -4.21 5.20 2.51
N THR A 46 -3.07 5.64 3.02
CA THR A 46 -2.37 6.86 2.61
C THR A 46 -1.03 6.58 1.94
N ALA A 47 -0.53 5.33 2.02
CA ALA A 47 0.67 4.89 1.32
C ALA A 47 0.57 5.10 -0.20
N PRO A 48 1.59 5.71 -0.82
CA PRO A 48 1.85 5.64 -2.25
C PRO A 48 1.88 4.21 -2.76
N ILE A 49 1.06 3.93 -3.77
CA ILE A 49 0.96 2.61 -4.40
C ILE A 49 0.88 2.78 -5.92
N LEU A 50 1.63 1.96 -6.65
CA LEU A 50 1.48 1.78 -8.09
C LEU A 50 1.05 0.34 -8.33
N TYR A 51 -0.14 0.12 -8.91
CA TYR A 51 -0.67 -1.24 -9.11
C TYR A 51 -1.28 -1.43 -10.49
N THR A 52 -1.34 -2.67 -10.96
CA THR A 52 -2.03 -3.05 -12.20
C THR A 52 -3.14 -4.05 -11.91
N ALA A 53 -4.20 -4.02 -12.72
CA ALA A 53 -5.27 -5.02 -12.68
C ALA A 53 -4.95 -6.15 -13.66
N LEU A 54 -5.01 -7.39 -13.18
CA LEU A 54 -4.62 -8.53 -13.99
C LEU A 54 -5.71 -8.94 -14.97
N ARG A 55 -5.29 -9.27 -16.20
CA ARG A 55 -6.18 -9.83 -17.25
C ARG A 55 -6.21 -11.35 -17.22
N ASN A 56 -5.14 -11.96 -16.72
CA ASN A 56 -4.96 -13.40 -16.57
C ASN A 56 -4.91 -13.76 -15.07
N PRO A 57 -5.11 -15.03 -14.71
CA PRO A 57 -4.91 -15.49 -13.35
C PRO A 57 -3.50 -15.17 -12.85
N PHE A 58 -3.40 -14.55 -11.67
CA PHE A 58 -2.12 -14.25 -11.02
C PHE A 58 -1.32 -15.53 -10.77
N ILE A 59 -0.04 -15.54 -11.16
CA ILE A 59 0.90 -16.62 -10.89
C ILE A 59 1.88 -16.17 -9.81
N ALA A 60 2.63 -15.10 -10.07
CA ALA A 60 3.63 -14.58 -9.15
C ALA A 60 3.96 -13.11 -9.42
N ALA A 61 4.53 -12.43 -8.43
CA ALA A 61 5.18 -11.15 -8.62
C ALA A 61 6.43 -11.06 -7.74
N GLU A 62 7.48 -10.43 -8.25
CA GLU A 62 8.73 -10.22 -7.55
C GLU A 62 9.34 -8.86 -7.88
N VAL A 63 10.11 -8.33 -6.93
CA VAL A 63 10.82 -7.05 -7.06
C VAL A 63 11.96 -6.98 -6.03
N THR A 64 13.03 -6.28 -6.37
CA THR A 64 14.03 -5.83 -5.40
C THR A 64 13.68 -4.40 -4.97
N VAL A 65 13.52 -4.18 -3.67
CA VAL A 65 13.37 -2.83 -3.12
C VAL A 65 14.64 -2.35 -2.49
N SER A 66 14.96 -1.06 -2.57
CA SER A 66 16.02 -0.44 -1.78
C SER A 66 15.72 0.99 -1.36
N ALA A 67 16.19 1.41 -0.19
CA ALA A 67 16.05 2.77 0.30
C ALA A 67 17.07 3.09 1.40
N ASP A 68 17.24 4.38 1.69
CA ASP A 68 17.86 4.85 2.93
C ASP A 68 16.84 4.74 4.07
N TRP A 69 16.76 3.55 4.69
CA TRP A 69 15.86 3.28 5.81
C TRP A 69 16.36 3.97 7.07
N GLU A 70 15.63 4.97 7.56
CA GLU A 70 16.09 5.82 8.66
C GLU A 70 15.10 5.87 9.83
N LEU A 71 13.80 5.93 9.53
CA LEU A 71 12.76 6.14 10.53
C LEU A 71 12.05 4.84 10.86
N GLU A 72 11.63 4.70 12.13
CA GLU A 72 10.83 3.55 12.53
C GLU A 72 9.62 3.39 11.62
N TRP A 73 9.42 2.14 11.19
CA TRP A 73 8.36 1.70 10.29
C TRP A 73 8.49 2.21 8.85
N ASP A 74 9.62 2.76 8.42
CA ASP A 74 9.88 2.94 6.98
C ASP A 74 9.73 1.59 6.27
N GLN A 75 8.97 1.57 5.17
CA GLN A 75 8.57 0.33 4.47
C GLN A 75 8.58 0.50 2.95
N GLY A 76 8.88 -0.59 2.26
CA GLY A 76 8.71 -0.69 0.80
C GLY A 76 8.64 -2.13 0.34
N GLY A 77 7.87 -2.40 -0.72
CA GLY A 77 7.73 -3.75 -1.25
C GLY A 77 6.56 -3.95 -2.21
N LEU A 78 6.05 -5.19 -2.27
CA LEU A 78 4.91 -5.58 -3.08
C LEU A 78 3.61 -5.48 -2.29
N VAL A 79 2.52 -5.20 -3.00
CA VAL A 79 1.16 -5.27 -2.48
C VAL A 79 0.24 -5.99 -3.46
N ILE A 80 -0.65 -6.83 -2.94
CA ILE A 80 -1.69 -7.52 -3.71
C ILE A 80 -3.05 -7.32 -3.06
N PHE A 81 -4.05 -6.97 -3.86
CA PHE A 81 -5.43 -6.76 -3.46
C PHE A 81 -6.33 -7.82 -4.12
N ALA A 82 -7.22 -8.40 -3.33
CA ALA A 82 -8.37 -9.17 -3.79
C ALA A 82 -9.61 -8.28 -3.65
N GLY A 83 -9.93 -7.53 -4.71
CA GLY A 83 -10.98 -6.51 -4.71
C GLY A 83 -10.44 -5.13 -5.02
N THR A 84 -11.18 -4.10 -4.61
CA THR A 84 -10.79 -2.71 -4.85
C THR A 84 -9.82 -2.28 -3.75
N PRO A 85 -8.68 -1.62 -4.07
CA PRO A 85 -7.80 -1.08 -3.04
C PRO A 85 -8.58 -0.15 -2.09
N PRO A 86 -8.29 -0.19 -0.77
CA PRO A 86 -8.87 0.75 0.17
C PRO A 86 -8.53 2.20 -0.23
N GLY A 87 -9.33 3.17 0.22
CA GLY A 87 -9.21 4.58 -0.19
C GLY A 87 -9.91 4.92 -1.53
N GLN A 88 -9.88 4.06 -2.54
CA GLN A 88 -10.62 4.32 -3.80
C GLN A 88 -12.13 4.34 -3.62
N MET A 89 -12.68 3.44 -2.79
CA MET A 89 -14.13 3.41 -2.54
C MET A 89 -14.61 4.69 -1.84
N ALA A 90 -13.87 5.18 -0.84
CA ALA A 90 -14.19 6.41 -0.13
C ALA A 90 -14.14 7.62 -1.08
N ALA A 91 -13.11 7.72 -1.93
CA ALA A 91 -13.02 8.77 -2.95
C ALA A 91 -14.19 8.73 -3.95
N ARG A 92 -14.55 7.54 -4.47
CA ARG A 92 -15.68 7.40 -5.41
C ARG A 92 -17.02 7.73 -4.76
N GLN A 93 -17.26 7.29 -3.52
CA GLN A 93 -18.48 7.62 -2.78
C GLN A 93 -18.57 9.12 -2.48
N ALA A 94 -17.45 9.76 -2.08
CA ALA A 94 -17.41 11.21 -1.88
C ALA A 94 -17.68 11.98 -3.18
N GLN A 95 -17.09 11.55 -4.31
CA GLN A 95 -17.37 12.15 -5.63
C GLN A 95 -18.83 11.95 -6.07
N GLN A 96 -19.40 10.77 -5.86
CA GLN A 96 -20.82 10.50 -6.17
C GLN A 96 -21.77 11.31 -5.28
N ALA A 97 -21.47 11.45 -3.99
CA ALA A 97 -22.24 12.29 -3.08
C ALA A 97 -22.16 13.78 -3.44
N ALA A 98 -20.99 14.29 -3.82
CA ALA A 98 -20.82 15.66 -4.30
C ALA A 98 -21.57 15.91 -5.62
N ALA A 99 -21.51 14.96 -6.57
CA ALA A 99 -22.25 15.04 -7.82
C ALA A 99 -23.78 15.01 -7.59
N ALA A 100 -24.26 14.15 -6.68
CA ALA A 100 -25.67 14.09 -6.30
C ALA A 100 -26.14 15.37 -5.62
N ALA A 101 -25.36 15.94 -4.69
CA ALA A 101 -25.65 17.23 -4.07
C ALA A 101 -25.72 18.37 -5.10
N THR A 102 -24.83 18.36 -6.09
CA THR A 102 -24.82 19.33 -7.20
C THR A 102 -26.05 19.17 -8.10
N ALA A 103 -26.46 17.94 -8.40
CA ALA A 103 -27.67 17.66 -9.18
C ALA A 103 -28.97 17.99 -8.44
N MET A 104 -29.00 17.79 -7.12
CA MET A 104 -30.13 18.18 -6.27
C MET A 104 -30.26 19.70 -6.16
N ALA A 105 -29.13 20.43 -6.09
CA ALA A 105 -29.13 21.89 -6.10
C ALA A 105 -29.64 22.46 -7.45
N ALA A 106 -29.41 21.76 -8.56
CA ALA A 106 -29.89 22.15 -9.90
C ALA A 106 -31.39 21.90 -10.13
N THR A 107 -32.06 21.13 -9.26
CA THR A 107 -33.47 20.74 -9.41
C THR A 107 -34.33 21.36 -8.31
N THR A 108 -34.36 22.68 -8.21
CA THR A 108 -35.26 23.37 -7.27
C THR A 108 -36.42 24.02 -8.03
N THR A 109 -37.45 23.24 -8.36
CA THR A 109 -38.83 23.74 -8.47
C THR A 109 -39.84 22.66 -8.09
N SER A 110 -40.61 22.96 -7.03
CA SER A 110 -41.86 22.33 -6.58
C SER A 110 -41.79 21.18 -5.55
N PRO A 111 -42.42 21.30 -4.37
CA PRO A 111 -42.43 20.28 -3.33
C PRO A 111 -43.59 19.30 -3.53
N ARG A 112 -43.29 18.03 -3.81
CA ARG A 112 -44.23 16.90 -3.62
C ARG A 112 -43.52 15.85 -2.76
N PRO A 113 -44.12 15.38 -1.65
CA PRO A 113 -43.46 14.39 -0.82
C PRO A 113 -43.51 13.01 -1.51
N PRO A 114 -42.39 12.29 -1.68
CA PRO A 114 -42.44 10.87 -1.97
C PRO A 114 -42.47 10.07 -0.66
N THR A 115 -43.49 9.23 -0.52
CA THR A 115 -43.52 8.10 0.41
C THR A 115 -42.51 7.06 -0.06
N THR A 116 -41.36 6.95 0.61
CA THR A 116 -40.35 5.94 0.31
C THR A 116 -40.55 4.74 1.22
N THR A 117 -41.17 3.69 0.68
CA THR A 117 -41.18 2.35 1.27
C THR A 117 -39.74 1.82 1.25
N THR A 118 -39.14 1.64 2.44
CA THR A 118 -37.80 1.07 2.59
C THR A 118 -37.86 -0.43 2.36
N THR A 119 -37.74 -0.86 1.10
CA THR A 119 -37.47 -2.26 0.79
C THR A 119 -36.02 -2.54 1.17
N SER A 120 -35.82 -3.25 2.28
CA SER A 120 -34.50 -3.75 2.68
C SER A 120 -34.07 -4.84 1.69
N THR A 121 -33.51 -4.44 0.55
CA THR A 121 -32.69 -5.35 -0.26
C THR A 121 -31.42 -5.61 0.53
N THR A 122 -31.26 -6.84 1.02
CA THR A 122 -30.00 -7.37 1.51
C THR A 122 -29.00 -7.30 0.37
N THR A 123 -28.30 -6.18 0.24
CA THR A 123 -27.10 -6.07 -0.58
C THR A 123 -26.13 -7.10 0.00
N ILE A 124 -25.84 -8.15 -0.77
CA ILE A 124 -24.67 -8.97 -0.53
C ILE A 124 -23.51 -7.98 -0.58
N GLU A 125 -23.00 -7.62 0.58
CA GLU A 125 -21.86 -6.72 0.71
C GLU A 125 -20.74 -7.31 -0.13
N PRO A 126 -20.09 -6.53 -1.03
CA PRO A 126 -18.95 -7.05 -1.76
C PRO A 126 -17.97 -7.62 -0.73
N PRO A 127 -17.40 -8.82 -0.94
CA PRO A 127 -16.48 -9.41 0.02
C PRO A 127 -15.44 -8.36 0.38
N ALA A 128 -15.29 -8.09 1.69
CA ALA A 128 -14.38 -7.06 2.19
C ALA A 128 -13.04 -7.19 1.46
N SER A 129 -12.58 -6.10 0.84
CA SER A 129 -11.38 -6.14 0.00
C SER A 129 -10.20 -6.60 0.85
N LYS A 130 -9.70 -7.80 0.57
CA LYS A 130 -8.55 -8.39 1.26
C LYS A 130 -7.28 -7.89 0.61
N TRP A 131 -6.23 -7.70 1.38
CA TRP A 131 -4.94 -7.34 0.81
C TRP A 131 -3.77 -7.91 1.60
N VAL A 132 -2.64 -8.08 0.92
CA VAL A 132 -1.38 -8.45 1.53
C VAL A 132 -0.31 -7.47 1.05
N LYS A 133 0.47 -6.93 1.98
CA LYS A 133 1.75 -6.27 1.66
C LYS A 133 2.90 -7.14 2.16
N VAL A 134 4.00 -7.15 1.41
CA VAL A 134 5.27 -7.78 1.77
C VAL A 134 6.40 -6.83 1.40
N GLY A 135 7.46 -6.78 2.19
CA GLY A 135 8.56 -5.88 1.88
C GLY A 135 9.69 -5.94 2.88
N LEU A 136 10.54 -4.92 2.81
CA LEU A 136 11.47 -4.56 3.86
C LEU A 136 10.77 -3.55 4.79
N GLU A 137 10.98 -3.71 6.09
CA GLU A 137 10.53 -2.78 7.11
C GLU A 137 11.63 -2.49 8.12
N PHE A 138 11.86 -1.21 8.41
CA PHE A 138 12.84 -0.77 9.39
C PHE A 138 12.20 -0.65 10.78
N CYS A 139 12.59 -1.54 11.69
CA CYS A 139 12.04 -1.60 13.04
C CYS A 139 13.16 -1.89 14.03
N ASN A 140 13.13 -1.28 15.21
CA ASN A 140 14.12 -1.53 16.26
C ASN A 140 15.57 -1.40 15.77
N ASN A 141 15.83 -0.39 14.94
CA ASN A 141 17.15 -0.08 14.39
C ASN A 141 17.75 -1.18 13.49
N ALA A 142 16.91 -1.99 12.85
CA ALA A 142 17.31 -3.02 11.88
C ALA A 142 16.26 -3.25 10.78
N CYS A 143 16.72 -3.68 9.61
CA CYS A 143 15.86 -4.10 8.51
C CYS A 143 15.30 -5.52 8.73
N HIS A 144 14.01 -5.68 8.48
CA HIS A 144 13.27 -6.94 8.61
C HIS A 144 12.52 -7.26 7.32
N ALA A 145 12.35 -8.55 7.03
CA ALA A 145 11.33 -8.96 6.06
C ALA A 145 9.96 -8.89 6.74
N THR A 146 9.02 -8.17 6.15
CA THR A 146 7.69 -7.93 6.73
C THR A 146 6.57 -8.48 5.85
N SER A 147 5.47 -8.88 6.47
CA SER A 147 4.22 -9.14 5.76
C SER A 147 3.02 -8.76 6.62
N VAL A 148 2.05 -8.05 6.03
CA VAL A 148 0.77 -7.74 6.65
C VAL A 148 -0.35 -8.28 5.78
N VAL A 149 -1.29 -9.00 6.40
CA VAL A 149 -2.48 -9.55 5.76
C VAL A 149 -3.70 -8.88 6.36
N ALA A 150 -4.52 -8.23 5.54
CA ALA A 150 -5.78 -7.64 5.97
C ALA A 150 -6.98 -8.42 5.43
N ASN A 151 -7.86 -8.79 6.35
CA ASN A 151 -9.16 -9.40 6.09
C ASN A 151 -10.29 -8.49 6.59
N SER A 152 -11.53 -9.00 6.70
CA SER A 152 -12.66 -8.23 7.23
C SER A 152 -12.47 -7.77 8.67
N ASP A 153 -11.66 -8.50 9.44
CA ASP A 153 -11.62 -8.40 10.89
C ASP A 153 -10.46 -7.52 11.37
N GLY A 154 -9.44 -7.31 10.53
CA GLY A 154 -8.26 -6.51 10.87
C GLY A 154 -7.05 -6.81 9.98
N ALA A 155 -5.94 -6.13 10.29
CA ALA A 155 -4.62 -6.46 9.77
C ALA A 155 -3.86 -7.37 10.75
N ASP A 156 -3.25 -8.42 10.22
CA ASP A 156 -2.38 -9.36 10.93
C ASP A 156 -0.95 -9.24 10.38
N TRP A 157 -0.01 -8.86 11.24
CA TRP A 157 1.35 -8.47 10.91
C TRP A 157 2.39 -9.47 11.41
N SER A 158 3.36 -9.77 10.56
CA SER A 158 4.48 -10.64 10.85
C SER A 158 5.80 -10.00 10.42
N LEU A 159 6.81 -10.11 11.28
CA LEU A 159 8.20 -9.72 11.00
C LEU A 159 9.11 -10.94 11.09
N SER A 160 10.07 -11.05 10.17
CA SER A 160 11.20 -11.98 10.25
C SER A 160 12.50 -11.19 10.26
N ALA A 161 13.32 -11.42 11.28
CA ALA A 161 14.66 -10.87 11.32
C ALA A 161 15.49 -11.39 10.14
N LEU A 162 16.21 -10.49 9.48
CA LEU A 162 17.23 -10.87 8.52
C LEU A 162 18.47 -11.41 9.27
N PRO A 163 19.29 -12.28 8.64
CA PRO A 163 20.59 -12.65 9.17
C PRO A 163 21.42 -11.43 9.59
N ALA A 164 22.25 -11.55 10.64
CA ALA A 164 22.99 -10.41 11.20
C ALA A 164 23.83 -9.62 10.18
N HIS A 165 24.37 -10.31 9.17
CA HIS A 165 25.14 -9.69 8.08
C HIS A 165 24.27 -8.89 7.08
N GLN A 166 22.96 -9.13 7.07
CA GLN A 166 21.96 -8.48 6.22
C GLN A 166 21.09 -7.46 6.97
N GLN A 167 21.13 -7.39 8.31
CA GLN A 167 20.27 -6.47 9.08
C GLN A 167 20.52 -4.98 8.81
N ARG A 168 21.70 -4.64 8.28
CA ARG A 168 22.08 -3.28 7.88
C ARG A 168 22.02 -3.07 6.36
N ARG A 169 21.43 -4.01 5.62
CA ARG A 169 21.28 -3.88 4.18
C ARG A 169 20.26 -2.79 3.84
N TYR A 170 20.42 -2.22 2.67
CA TYR A 170 19.52 -1.21 2.13
C TYR A 170 18.47 -1.80 1.20
N ASP A 171 18.61 -3.06 0.79
CA ASP A 171 17.80 -3.68 -0.24
C ASP A 171 17.10 -4.97 0.24
N LEU A 172 16.09 -5.46 -0.46
CA LEU A 172 15.55 -6.82 -0.26
C LEU A 172 14.77 -7.24 -1.51
N ARG A 173 15.07 -8.43 -2.04
CA ARG A 173 14.22 -9.05 -3.05
C ARG A 173 13.09 -9.81 -2.38
N VAL A 174 11.85 -9.51 -2.77
CA VAL A 174 10.63 -10.14 -2.27
C VAL A 174 9.83 -10.75 -3.40
N LYS A 175 9.09 -11.82 -3.09
CA LYS A 175 8.22 -12.50 -4.05
C LYS A 175 6.92 -12.96 -3.39
N ILE A 176 5.83 -12.85 -4.14
CA ILE A 176 4.56 -13.47 -3.83
C ILE A 176 4.15 -14.42 -4.95
N GLU A 177 3.57 -15.56 -4.59
CA GLU A 177 3.21 -16.63 -5.54
C GLU A 177 1.86 -17.25 -5.16
N ARG A 178 1.02 -17.50 -6.16
CA ARG A 178 -0.26 -18.20 -5.97
C ARG A 178 -0.06 -19.70 -6.03
N ILE A 179 -0.46 -20.39 -4.97
CA ILE A 179 -0.49 -21.85 -4.88
C ILE A 179 -1.94 -22.28 -4.62
N GLY A 180 -2.67 -22.62 -5.68
CA GLY A 180 -4.11 -22.91 -5.63
C GLY A 180 -4.90 -21.70 -5.14
N TYR A 181 -5.48 -21.81 -3.93
CA TYR A 181 -6.19 -20.70 -3.27
C TYR A 181 -5.33 -19.94 -2.24
N ALA A 182 -4.10 -20.39 -1.99
CA ALA A 182 -3.18 -19.74 -1.07
C ALA A 182 -2.27 -18.72 -1.79
N LEU A 183 -1.82 -17.72 -1.03
CA LEU A 183 -0.74 -16.83 -1.42
C LEU A 183 0.48 -17.15 -0.55
N TRP A 184 1.58 -17.51 -1.19
CA TRP A 184 2.87 -17.73 -0.52
C TRP A 184 3.73 -16.48 -0.63
N VAL A 185 4.39 -16.13 0.46
CA VAL A 185 5.19 -14.92 0.60
C VAL A 185 6.64 -15.32 0.89
N TRP A 186 7.57 -14.74 0.16
CA TRP A 186 8.99 -15.09 0.16
C TRP A 186 9.88 -13.85 0.18
N TYR A 187 11.10 -14.03 0.66
CA TYR A 187 12.20 -13.07 0.50
C TYR A 187 13.50 -13.81 0.14
N GLU A 188 14.45 -13.11 -0.46
CA GLU A 188 15.75 -13.66 -0.83
C GLU A 188 16.77 -13.49 0.31
N ASP A 189 17.38 -14.60 0.69
CA ASP A 189 18.51 -14.73 1.60
C ASP A 189 19.76 -15.07 0.79
N ASP A 190 20.89 -14.42 1.05
CA ASP A 190 22.07 -14.55 0.17
C ASP A 190 22.70 -15.94 0.22
N LEU A 191 22.43 -16.71 1.28
CA LEU A 191 23.02 -18.04 1.48
C LEU A 191 22.11 -19.16 0.98
N VAL A 192 20.80 -19.04 1.22
CA VAL A 192 19.83 -20.11 0.92
C VAL A 192 18.89 -19.78 -0.24
N GLY A 193 19.01 -18.58 -0.83
CA GLY A 193 18.11 -18.10 -1.88
C GLY A 193 16.72 -17.79 -1.33
N TRP A 194 15.67 -18.27 -2.00
CA TRP A 194 14.30 -18.00 -1.59
C TRP A 194 13.94 -18.65 -0.25
N LYS A 195 13.70 -17.82 0.76
CA LYS A 195 13.21 -18.22 2.07
C LYS A 195 11.74 -17.85 2.25
N LYS A 196 10.93 -18.81 2.68
CA LYS A 196 9.49 -18.61 2.88
C LYS A 196 9.26 -17.77 4.13
N LEU A 197 8.54 -16.66 3.98
CA LEU A 197 8.13 -15.79 5.08
C LEU A 197 6.79 -16.21 5.67
N ARG A 198 5.80 -16.46 4.80
CA ARG A 198 4.41 -16.64 5.22
C ARG A 198 3.60 -17.43 4.21
N GLU A 199 2.65 -18.22 4.70
CA GLU A 199 1.59 -18.83 3.90
C GLU A 199 0.25 -18.22 4.30
N VAL A 200 -0.43 -17.59 3.33
CA VAL A 200 -1.74 -16.99 3.53
C VAL A 200 -2.77 -17.90 2.85
N THR A 201 -3.39 -18.76 3.63
CA THR A 201 -4.38 -19.71 3.11
C THR A 201 -5.66 -18.98 2.68
N TRP A 202 -6.30 -19.51 1.64
CA TRP A 202 -7.60 -19.04 1.13
C TRP A 202 -7.66 -17.59 0.64
N PHE A 203 -6.51 -16.92 0.41
CA PHE A 203 -6.48 -15.55 -0.08
C PHE A 203 -7.29 -15.36 -1.38
N PHE A 204 -7.20 -16.31 -2.31
CA PHE A 204 -7.90 -16.29 -3.59
C PHE A 204 -9.28 -16.98 -3.57
N TRP A 205 -9.72 -17.49 -2.42
CA TRP A 205 -11.03 -18.15 -2.34
C TRP A 205 -12.17 -17.14 -2.54
N GLY A 206 -13.06 -17.45 -3.48
CA GLY A 206 -14.18 -16.57 -3.85
C GLY A 206 -13.75 -15.26 -4.55
N VAL A 207 -12.52 -15.20 -5.06
CA VAL A 207 -11.98 -14.02 -5.77
C VAL A 207 -11.89 -14.33 -7.26
N GLU A 208 -12.57 -13.54 -8.08
CA GLU A 208 -12.41 -13.61 -9.53
C GLU A 208 -11.04 -13.07 -9.95
N ASP A 209 -10.37 -13.67 -10.94
CA ASP A 209 -9.01 -13.27 -11.32
C ASP A 209 -8.91 -11.78 -11.72
N LYS A 210 -9.92 -11.24 -12.41
CA LYS A 210 -10.02 -9.81 -12.77
C LYS A 210 -10.14 -8.86 -11.57
N ALA A 211 -10.50 -9.39 -10.39
CA ALA A 211 -10.55 -8.63 -9.15
C ALA A 211 -9.17 -8.53 -8.47
N VAL A 212 -8.19 -9.31 -8.92
CA VAL A 212 -6.82 -9.25 -8.39
C VAL A 212 -6.09 -8.05 -8.96
N ARG A 213 -5.47 -7.27 -8.07
CA ARG A 213 -4.54 -6.19 -8.40
C ARG A 213 -3.24 -6.43 -7.69
N VAL A 214 -2.12 -6.19 -8.35
CA VAL A 214 -0.79 -6.37 -7.79
C VAL A 214 0.08 -5.19 -8.19
N GLY A 215 1.00 -4.82 -7.31
CA GLY A 215 1.80 -3.63 -7.47
C GLY A 215 2.86 -3.48 -6.41
N VAL A 216 3.38 -2.27 -6.31
CA VAL A 216 4.38 -1.86 -5.33
C VAL A 216 3.83 -0.78 -4.41
N TYR A 217 4.39 -0.68 -3.20
CA TYR A 217 4.07 0.36 -2.24
C TYR A 217 5.32 0.88 -1.54
N ALA A 218 5.23 2.11 -1.06
CA ALA A 218 6.18 2.71 -0.13
C ALA A 218 5.40 3.42 0.99
N SER A 219 5.92 3.40 2.21
CA SER A 219 5.30 4.14 3.32
C SER A 219 6.30 4.58 4.36
N ARG A 220 6.06 5.77 4.92
CA ARG A 220 6.77 6.37 6.05
C ARG A 220 5.75 6.73 7.13
N PRO A 221 5.39 5.77 8.02
CA PRO A 221 4.39 5.99 9.06
C PRO A 221 4.90 6.94 10.14
N ALA A 222 6.17 6.83 10.52
CA ALA A 222 6.76 7.74 11.48
C ALA A 222 6.71 9.19 10.98
N ASN A 223 6.37 10.08 11.92
CA ASN A 223 6.43 11.51 11.73
C ASN A 223 7.14 12.10 12.94
N PHE A 224 8.45 12.22 12.82
CA PHE A 224 9.19 13.10 13.72
C PHE A 224 8.96 14.52 13.21
N GLY A 225 7.81 15.10 13.59
CA GLY A 225 7.62 16.53 13.45
C GLY A 225 8.72 17.27 14.22
N LEU A 226 8.98 18.53 13.84
CA LEU A 226 9.76 19.46 14.65
C LEU A 226 9.30 19.32 16.10
N SER A 227 10.21 19.03 17.04
CA SER A 227 9.84 19.10 18.45
C SER A 227 9.27 20.50 18.74
N MET A 228 8.42 20.68 19.77
CA MET A 228 7.96 22.04 20.13
C MET A 228 9.15 22.99 20.39
N PHE A 229 10.30 22.46 20.76
CA PHE A 229 11.55 23.19 20.92
C PHE A 229 12.13 23.64 19.56
N ASP A 230 12.15 22.78 18.55
CA ASP A 230 12.62 23.09 17.19
C ASP A 230 11.65 24.02 16.45
N ALA A 231 10.35 23.87 16.65
CA ALA A 231 9.33 24.77 16.12
C ALA A 231 9.49 26.19 16.69
N ARG A 232 9.81 26.32 17.98
CA ARG A 232 10.10 27.63 18.62
C ARG A 232 11.42 28.22 18.16
N ARG A 233 12.48 27.42 17.98
CA ARG A 233 13.74 27.88 17.39
C ARG A 233 13.56 28.34 15.94
N ALA A 234 12.78 27.61 15.14
CA ALA A 234 12.46 27.99 13.77
C ALA A 234 11.65 29.30 13.71
N ALA A 235 10.68 29.48 14.60
CA ALA A 235 9.93 30.74 14.74
C ALA A 235 10.82 31.92 15.18
N ASN A 236 11.90 31.64 15.93
CA ASN A 236 12.88 32.62 16.39
C ASN A 236 14.08 32.81 15.44
N GLY A 237 14.09 32.16 14.27
CA GLY A 237 15.17 32.30 13.28
C GLY A 237 16.47 31.55 13.61
N GLU A 238 16.48 30.66 14.61
CA GLU A 238 17.66 29.90 15.09
C GLU A 238 17.71 28.46 14.55
N ALA A 239 17.15 28.20 13.37
CA ALA A 239 17.08 26.84 12.86
C ALA A 239 18.43 26.40 12.25
N GLY A 240 19.15 25.52 12.94
CA GLY A 240 20.35 24.83 12.44
C GLY A 240 20.06 23.90 11.25
N ASP A 241 21.13 23.32 10.69
CA ASP A 241 21.12 22.43 9.51
C ASP A 241 20.35 21.09 9.73
N ASP A 242 19.95 20.80 10.97
CA ASP A 242 19.17 19.62 11.37
C ASP A 242 17.78 19.52 10.70
N ARG A 243 17.33 20.60 10.03
CA ARG A 243 16.14 20.62 9.17
C ARG A 243 16.18 19.61 8.01
N ARG A 244 17.36 19.08 7.64
CA ARG A 244 17.50 18.18 6.49
C ARG A 244 16.93 16.78 6.68
N PHE A 245 16.93 16.22 7.89
CA PHE A 245 16.59 14.80 8.07
C PHE A 245 15.10 14.56 8.39
N GLN A 246 14.41 15.51 9.01
CA GLN A 246 13.11 15.25 9.66
C GLN A 246 11.87 15.45 8.78
N ALA A 247 12.00 15.99 7.55
CA ALA A 247 10.86 16.30 6.67
C ALA A 247 10.99 15.72 5.25
N ARG A 248 11.95 14.83 5.02
CA ARG A 248 12.15 14.25 3.68
C ARG A 248 11.18 13.11 3.44
N ASN A 249 10.80 12.93 2.18
CA ASN A 249 10.11 11.72 1.75
C ASN A 249 11.08 10.53 1.86
N LEU A 250 10.56 9.35 2.17
CA LEU A 250 11.28 8.10 1.94
C LEU A 250 11.27 7.87 0.43
N CYS A 251 12.44 7.74 -0.19
CA CYS A 251 12.53 7.36 -1.60
C CYS A 251 12.87 5.87 -1.66
N VAL A 252 11.94 5.06 -2.16
CA VAL A 252 12.15 3.62 -2.34
C VAL A 252 12.37 3.35 -3.82
N ASP A 253 13.50 2.77 -4.14
CA ASP A 253 13.84 2.28 -5.47
C ASP A 253 13.31 0.85 -5.65
N PHE A 254 12.75 0.58 -6.82
CA PHE A 254 12.20 -0.71 -7.22
C PHE A 254 12.92 -1.17 -8.47
N GLU A 255 13.56 -2.32 -8.42
CA GLU A 255 14.30 -2.90 -9.53
C GLU A 255 13.79 -4.30 -9.87
N GLY A 256 13.74 -4.61 -11.17
CA GLY A 256 13.38 -5.94 -11.64
C GLY A 256 11.95 -6.35 -11.31
N LEU A 257 11.00 -5.41 -11.33
CA LEU A 257 9.58 -5.72 -11.11
C LEU A 257 9.07 -6.64 -12.23
N GLU A 258 8.69 -7.86 -11.84
CA GLU A 258 8.05 -8.83 -12.73
C GLU A 258 6.71 -9.28 -12.15
N ILE A 259 5.70 -9.41 -13.02
CA ILE A 259 4.34 -9.85 -12.67
C ILE A 259 3.90 -10.86 -13.74
N PHE A 260 3.49 -12.04 -13.29
CA PHE A 260 3.12 -13.20 -14.11
C PHE A 260 1.65 -13.57 -13.95
#